data_AF-A0A246E859-F1
#
_entry.id   AF-A0A246E859-F1
#
_cell.length_a   1.000
_cell.length_b   1.000
_cell.length_c   1.000
_cell.angle_alpha   90.00
_cell.angle_beta   90.00
_cell.angle_gamma   90.00
#
_symmetry.space_group_name_H-M   'P 1'
#
loop_
_entity.id
_entity.type
_entity.pdbx_description
1 polymer ?
#
loop_
_entity_poly.entity_id
_entity_poly.type
_entity_poly.pdbx_seq_one_letter_code
_entity_poly.pdbx_strand_id
1 'polypeptide(L)'
;MAGRGKNRDDRAAQERARLYAARREYHEGLAGRRTRDNIVAAVAGGVLILAAIGAQVAYFTAGPGAPAPAETPAPTPTETMPGSPTPTPSDSTPATIPTP
;
A
#
# COMPACT_ATOMS: atom_id res chain seq x y z
N MET A 1 -76.78 20.45 10.47
CA MET A 1 -75.77 20.71 11.53
C MET A 1 -74.49 19.88 11.28
N ALA A 2 -73.87 19.96 10.09
CA ALA A 2 -72.84 18.98 9.65
C ALA A 2 -71.38 19.49 9.61
N GLY A 3 -71.14 20.81 9.66
CA GLY A 3 -69.78 21.37 9.55
C GLY A 3 -68.99 21.49 10.86
N ARG A 4 -69.67 21.48 12.02
CA ARG A 4 -69.02 21.76 13.33
C ARG A 4 -68.17 20.58 13.84
N GLY A 5 -68.54 19.34 13.51
CA GLY A 5 -67.79 18.14 13.90
C GLY A 5 -66.45 18.04 13.17
N LYS A 6 -66.48 18.21 11.83
CA LYS A 6 -65.29 18.16 10.97
C LYS A 6 -64.19 19.13 11.42
N ASN A 7 -64.56 20.37 11.72
CA ASN A 7 -63.62 21.39 12.22
C ASN A 7 -63.00 21.04 13.58
N ARG A 8 -63.71 20.30 14.46
CA ARG A 8 -63.16 19.84 15.74
C ARG A 8 -62.22 18.65 15.56
N ASP A 9 -62.60 17.71 14.69
CA ASP A 9 -61.76 16.55 14.36
C ASP A 9 -60.46 16.99 13.68
N ASP A 10 -60.52 17.97 12.77
CA ASP A 10 -59.35 18.55 12.12
C ASP A 10 -58.41 19.24 13.13
N ARG A 11 -58.95 19.96 14.13
CA ARG A 11 -58.14 20.54 15.21
C ARG A 11 -57.50 19.47 16.10
N ALA A 12 -58.26 18.45 16.49
CA ALA A 12 -57.75 17.35 17.30
C ALA A 12 -56.66 16.55 16.55
N ALA A 13 -56.80 16.40 15.22
CA ALA A 13 -55.80 15.78 14.38
C ALA A 13 -54.51 16.62 14.31
N GLN A 14 -54.62 17.95 14.17
CA GLN A 14 -53.46 18.84 14.21
C GLN A 14 -52.75 18.86 15.56
N GLU A 15 -53.50 18.85 16.67
CA GLU A 15 -52.93 18.77 18.03
C GLU A 15 -52.15 17.47 18.23
N ARG A 16 -52.71 16.33 17.79
CA ARG A 16 -52.02 15.04 17.80
C ARG A 16 -50.77 15.08 16.92
N ALA A 17 -50.86 15.64 15.72
CA ALA A 17 -49.73 15.76 14.80
C ALA A 17 -48.58 16.58 15.41
N ARG A 18 -48.88 17.68 16.10
CA ARG A 18 -47.87 18.49 16.81
C ARG A 18 -47.21 17.72 17.95
N LEU A 19 -47.99 16.98 18.74
CA LEU A 19 -47.45 16.13 19.82
C LEU A 19 -46.55 15.01 19.28
N TYR A 20 -46.92 14.40 18.15
CA TYR A 20 -46.08 13.39 17.49
C TYR A 20 -44.82 14.00 16.88
N ALA A 21 -44.91 15.18 16.24
CA ALA A 21 -43.77 15.88 15.69
C ALA A 21 -42.74 16.22 16.77
N ALA A 22 -43.18 16.77 17.91
CA ALA A 22 -42.30 17.13 19.02
C ALA A 22 -41.55 15.90 19.59
N ARG A 23 -42.22 14.75 19.70
CA ARG A 23 -41.57 13.50 20.13
C ARG A 23 -40.55 13.00 19.10
N ARG A 24 -40.87 13.10 17.81
CA ARG A 24 -39.98 12.67 16.73
C ARG A 24 -38.70 13.50 16.70
N GLU A 25 -38.84 14.82 16.82
CA GLU A 25 -37.74 15.78 16.83
C GLU A 25 -36.79 15.57 18.03
N TYR A 26 -37.35 15.23 19.21
CA TYR A 26 -36.54 14.88 20.38
C TYR A 26 -35.68 13.62 20.16
N HIS A 27 -36.26 12.57 19.56
CA HIS A 27 -35.51 11.33 19.28
C HIS A 27 -34.49 11.50 18.16
N GLU A 28 -34.82 12.27 17.11
CA GLU A 28 -33.88 12.58 16.02
C GLU A 28 -32.69 13.42 16.50
N GLY A 29 -32.91 14.37 17.42
CA GLY A 29 -31.83 15.17 18.01
C GLY A 29 -30.80 14.35 18.79
N LEU A 30 -31.26 13.32 19.53
CA LEU A 30 -30.38 12.40 20.26
C LEU A 30 -29.59 11.48 19.31
N ALA A 31 -30.23 10.99 18.24
CA ALA A 31 -29.57 10.17 17.22
C ALA A 31 -28.52 10.98 16.44
N GLY A 32 -28.85 12.23 16.09
CA GLY A 32 -28.00 13.11 15.30
C GLY A 32 -26.65 13.44 15.95
N ARG A 33 -26.62 13.60 17.29
CA ARG A 33 -25.36 13.85 18.01
C ARG A 33 -24.43 12.64 17.92
N ARG A 34 -24.94 11.44 18.20
CA ARG A 34 -24.17 10.20 18.12
C ARG A 34 -23.64 9.93 16.72
N THR A 35 -24.44 10.16 15.69
CA THR A 35 -23.97 9.99 14.30
C THR A 35 -22.88 10.98 13.94
N ARG A 36 -23.01 12.25 14.37
CA ARG A 36 -21.97 13.27 14.11
C ARG A 36 -20.68 12.91 14.81
N ASP A 37 -20.75 12.56 16.09
CA ASP A 37 -19.57 12.19 16.88
C ASP A 37 -18.91 10.91 16.35
N ASN A 38 -19.71 9.90 15.95
CA ASN A 38 -19.18 8.68 15.35
C ASN A 38 -18.50 8.94 14.00
N ILE A 39 -19.06 9.83 13.16
CA ILE A 39 -18.43 10.21 11.89
C ILE A 39 -17.12 10.95 12.16
N VAL A 40 -17.10 11.90 13.10
CA VAL A 40 -15.88 12.62 13.48
C VAL A 40 -14.83 11.66 14.02
N ALA A 41 -15.21 10.71 14.88
CA ALA A 41 -14.32 9.70 15.40
C ALA A 41 -13.79 8.77 14.30
N ALA A 42 -14.64 8.36 13.35
CA ALA A 42 -14.23 7.52 12.23
C ALA A 42 -13.25 8.25 11.31
N VAL A 43 -13.49 9.52 11.01
CA VAL A 43 -12.58 10.35 10.20
C VAL A 43 -11.26 10.56 10.92
N ALA A 44 -11.29 10.97 12.19
CA ALA A 44 -10.07 11.17 12.98
C ALA A 44 -9.26 9.87 13.14
N GLY A 45 -9.92 8.76 13.44
CA GLY A 45 -9.29 7.44 13.53
C GLY A 45 -8.72 6.99 12.18
N GLY A 46 -9.45 7.18 11.08
CA GLY A 46 -8.99 6.88 9.73
C GLY A 46 -7.74 7.68 9.35
N VAL A 47 -7.72 8.98 9.65
CA VAL A 47 -6.56 9.85 9.42
C VAL A 47 -5.35 9.39 10.23
N LEU A 48 -5.52 9.02 11.51
CA LEU A 48 -4.45 8.50 12.34
C LEU A 48 -3.88 7.17 11.80
N ILE A 49 -4.74 6.26 11.35
CA ILE A 49 -4.31 4.98 10.75
C ILE A 49 -3.52 5.23 9.47
N LEU A 50 -4.02 6.10 8.58
CA LEU A 50 -3.31 6.47 7.36
C LEU A 50 -1.96 7.13 7.65
N ALA A 51 -1.88 8.01 8.66
CA ALA A 51 -0.63 8.62 9.08
C ALA A 51 0.37 7.58 9.60
N ALA A 52 -0.08 6.61 10.40
CA ALA A 52 0.77 5.53 10.90
C ALA A 52 1.31 4.65 9.77
N ILE A 53 0.46 4.27 8.81
CA ILE A 53 0.87 3.52 7.61
C ILE A 53 1.88 4.32 6.79
N GLY A 54 1.59 5.60 6.52
CA GLY A 54 2.51 6.49 5.80
C GLY A 54 3.87 6.63 6.50
N ALA A 55 3.87 6.74 7.83
CA ALA A 55 5.09 6.78 8.62
C ALA A 55 5.89 5.48 8.53
N GLN A 56 5.23 4.31 8.60
CA GLN A 56 5.90 3.02 8.41
C GLN A 56 6.52 2.92 7.01
N VAL A 57 5.76 3.24 5.97
CA VAL A 57 6.29 3.22 4.59
C VAL A 57 7.49 4.14 4.47
N ALA A 58 7.40 5.39 4.94
CA ALA A 58 8.53 6.31 4.89
C ALA A 58 9.76 5.77 5.66
N TYR A 59 9.54 5.20 6.86
CA TYR A 59 10.61 4.67 7.70
C TYR A 59 11.36 3.48 7.05
N PHE A 60 10.64 2.56 6.42
CA PHE A 60 11.22 1.36 5.81
C PHE A 60 11.68 1.52 4.36
N THR A 61 11.30 2.61 3.68
CA THR A 61 11.69 2.84 2.28
C THR A 61 12.81 3.86 2.12
N ALA A 62 12.77 4.96 2.88
CA ALA A 62 13.74 6.05 2.80
C ALA A 62 14.36 6.40 4.16
N GLY A 63 13.83 5.82 5.24
CA GLY A 63 14.28 6.05 6.59
C GLY A 63 15.31 5.02 7.08
N PRO A 64 15.68 5.10 8.36
CA PRO A 64 16.74 4.26 8.94
C PRO A 64 16.35 2.78 9.09
N GLY A 65 15.09 2.42 8.82
CA GLY A 65 14.66 1.04 8.73
C GLY A 65 14.84 0.41 7.34
N ALA A 66 15.34 1.17 6.36
CA ALA A 66 15.52 0.67 5.00
C ALA A 66 16.53 -0.50 4.96
N PRO A 67 16.25 -1.57 4.19
CA PRO A 67 17.16 -2.70 4.07
C PRO A 67 18.49 -2.25 3.43
N ALA A 68 19.59 -2.89 3.87
CA ALA A 68 20.90 -2.63 3.30
C ALA A 68 20.89 -2.94 1.78
N PRO A 69 21.55 -2.11 0.95
CA PRO A 69 21.67 -2.41 -0.48
C PRO A 69 22.31 -3.79 -0.70
N ALA A 70 21.77 -4.54 -1.66
CA ALA A 70 22.34 -5.84 -2.03
C ALA A 70 23.77 -5.65 -2.56
N GLU A 71 24.69 -6.51 -2.12
CA GLU A 71 26.06 -6.47 -2.64
C GLU A 71 26.09 -6.86 -4.11
N THR A 72 26.88 -6.11 -4.90
CA THR A 72 27.10 -6.43 -6.31
C THR A 72 28.01 -7.65 -6.40
N PRO A 73 27.64 -8.70 -7.17
CA PRO A 73 28.48 -9.88 -7.31
C PRO A 73 29.81 -9.52 -7.98
N ALA A 74 30.91 -10.02 -7.42
CA ALA A 74 32.25 -9.85 -7.97
C ALA A 74 32.37 -10.56 -9.33
N PRO A 75 33.15 -10.02 -10.28
CA PRO A 75 33.38 -10.67 -11.57
C PRO A 75 34.08 -12.02 -11.36
N THR A 76 33.55 -13.08 -12.00
CA THR A 76 34.15 -14.42 -12.00
C THR A 76 35.50 -14.36 -12.72
N PRO A 77 36.58 -14.97 -12.17
CA PRO A 77 37.86 -15.02 -12.86
C PRO A 77 37.71 -15.82 -14.17
N THR A 78 38.21 -15.26 -15.27
CA THR A 78 38.32 -15.97 -16.55
C THR A 78 39.57 -16.85 -16.51
N GLU A 79 39.41 -18.16 -16.69
CA GLU A 79 40.54 -19.06 -16.82
C GLU A 79 41.33 -18.74 -18.10
N THR A 80 42.62 -18.44 -17.93
CA THR A 80 43.55 -18.31 -19.06
C THR A 80 44.03 -19.70 -19.43
N MET A 81 43.68 -20.15 -20.65
CA MET A 81 44.09 -21.44 -21.17
C MET A 81 45.62 -21.48 -21.36
N PRO A 82 46.33 -22.53 -20.91
CA PRO A 82 47.78 -22.61 -21.08
C PRO A 82 48.14 -22.66 -22.57
N GLY A 83 49.15 -21.87 -22.96
CA GLY A 83 49.64 -21.80 -24.32
C GLY A 83 50.13 -23.16 -24.84
N SER A 84 49.81 -23.46 -26.10
CA SER A 84 50.23 -24.68 -26.82
C SER A 84 51.76 -24.82 -26.80
N PRO A 85 52.32 -26.04 -26.63
CA PRO A 85 53.76 -26.22 -26.62
C PRO A 85 54.34 -25.94 -28.02
N THR A 86 55.42 -25.17 -28.06
CA THR A 86 56.22 -24.91 -29.27
C THR A 86 56.88 -26.21 -29.76
N PRO A 87 56.80 -26.58 -31.04
CA PRO A 87 57.47 -27.77 -31.55
C PRO A 87 59.00 -27.62 -31.52
N THR A 88 59.68 -28.61 -30.96
CA THR A 88 61.15 -28.74 -30.96
C THR A 88 61.64 -29.03 -32.39
N PRO A 89 62.66 -28.31 -32.92
CA PRO A 89 63.20 -28.62 -34.24
C PRO A 89 63.98 -29.95 -34.21
N SER A 90 63.71 -30.83 -35.18
CA SER A 90 64.52 -32.04 -35.41
C SER A 90 65.84 -31.68 -36.08
N ASP A 91 66.96 -32.03 -35.44
CA ASP A 91 68.28 -31.99 -36.05
C ASP A 91 68.35 -32.97 -37.24
N SER A 92 68.64 -32.43 -38.43
CA SER A 92 68.93 -33.22 -39.62
C SER A 92 70.43 -33.44 -39.72
N THR A 93 70.90 -34.68 -39.51
CA THR A 93 72.30 -35.07 -39.75
C THR A 93 72.62 -35.07 -41.25
N PRO A 94 73.69 -34.41 -41.75
CA PRO A 94 74.08 -34.52 -43.13
C PRO A 94 74.83 -35.85 -43.36
N ALA A 95 74.31 -36.68 -44.28
CA ALA A 95 74.98 -37.89 -44.74
C ALA A 95 76.22 -37.52 -45.58
N THR A 96 77.39 -38.02 -45.19
CA THR A 96 78.61 -37.94 -46.00
C THR A 96 78.58 -38.99 -47.10
N ILE A 97 78.73 -38.54 -48.35
CA ILE A 97 78.84 -39.38 -49.55
C ILE A 97 80.33 -39.74 -49.77
N PRO A 98 80.73 -41.02 -49.84
CA PRO A 98 82.08 -41.40 -50.27
C PRO A 98 82.15 -41.49 -51.81
N THR A 99 83.23 -41.00 -52.42
CA THR A 99 83.51 -41.06 -53.87
C THR A 99 85.02 -41.42 -54.06
N PRO A 100 85.41 -42.10 -55.16
CA PRO A 100 86.04 -43.42 -55.23
C PRO A 100 87.55 -43.51 -54.90
#